data_AF-A0A1G3YG90-F1
#
_entry.id   AF-A0A1G3YG90-F1
#
_cell.length_a   1.000
_cell.length_b   1.000
_cell.length_c   1.000
_cell.angle_alpha   90.00
_cell.angle_beta   90.00
_cell.angle_gamma   90.00
#
_symmetry.space_group_name_H-M   'P 1'
#
loop_
_entity.id
_entity.type
_entity.pdbx_description
1 polymer ?
#
loop_
_entity_poly.entity_id
_entity_poly.type
_entity_poly.pdbx_seq_one_letter_code
_entity_poly.pdbx_strand_id
1 'polypeptide(L)' 'MIELEEGNGFDGVSGKVDGRPFIVLKKDRPIVRKRLTALHEFVHQSVSLKHGLSKTAVEKLCHTFGGAL' A
#
# COMPACT_ATOMS: atom_id res chain seq x y z
N MET A 1 5.95 -9.61 -1.89
CA MET A 1 4.74 -9.12 -2.59
C MET A 1 4.02 -10.33 -3.15
N ILE A 2 2.70 -10.36 -3.00
CA ILE A 2 1.82 -11.40 -3.54
C ILE A 2 0.87 -10.70 -4.51
N GLU A 3 0.55 -11.34 -5.64
CA GLU A 3 -0.44 -10.82 -6.59
C GLU A 3 -1.68 -11.71 -6.61
N LEU A 4 -2.86 -11.11 -6.57
CA LEU A 4 -4.15 -11.81 -6.61
C LEU A 4 -5.04 -11.28 -7.74
N GLU A 5 -5.85 -12.19 -8.28
CA GLU A 5 -6.98 -11.84 -9.14
C GLU A 5 -8.20 -11.59 -8.23
N GLU A 6 -8.61 -10.33 -8.14
CA GLU A 6 -9.71 -9.86 -7.28
C GLU A 6 -10.63 -8.93 -8.09
N GLY A 7 -11.90 -8.85 -7.68
CA GLY A 7 -12.95 -8.09 -8.35
C GLY A 7 -12.72 -6.57 -8.44
N ASN A 8 -13.79 -5.86 -8.78
CA ASN A 8 -13.73 -4.41 -8.87
C ASN A 8 -13.79 -3.81 -7.45
N GLY A 9 -12.73 -3.10 -7.05
CA GLY A 9 -12.66 -2.40 -5.76
C GLY A 9 -11.34 -2.55 -5.01
N PHE A 10 -10.54 -3.56 -5.37
CA PHE A 10 -9.21 -3.78 -4.80
C PHE A 10 -8.10 -3.24 -5.70
N ASP A 11 -7.12 -2.59 -5.10
CA ASP A 11 -5.86 -2.23 -5.77
C ASP A 11 -4.66 -2.82 -5.04
N GLY A 12 -4.68 -2.83 -3.71
CA GLY A 12 -3.69 -3.46 -2.85
C GLY A 12 -4.07 -3.41 -1.38
N VAL A 13 -3.35 -4.17 -0.56
CA VAL A 13 -3.45 -4.14 0.91
C VAL A 13 -2.15 -4.62 1.53
N SER A 14 -1.79 -4.04 2.67
CA SER A 14 -0.69 -4.47 3.53
C SER A 14 -1.20 -5.04 4.86
N GLY A 15 -0.40 -5.90 5.48
CA GLY A 15 -0.73 -6.48 6.78
C GLY A 15 0.38 -7.35 7.33
N LYS A 16 0.20 -7.88 8.54
CA LYS A 16 1.18 -8.77 9.18
C LYS A 16 0.51 -10.11 9.54
N VAL A 17 1.19 -11.22 9.26
CA VAL A 17 0.82 -12.57 9.76
C VAL A 17 1.99 -13.07 10.59
N ASP A 18 1.74 -13.43 11.85
CA ASP A 18 2.78 -13.86 12.80
C ASP A 18 3.97 -12.90 12.87
N GLY A 19 3.68 -11.58 12.84
CA GLY A 19 4.67 -10.51 12.83
C GLY A 19 5.40 -10.30 11.50
N ARG A 20 5.19 -11.17 10.50
CA ARG A 20 5.82 -11.07 9.18
C ARG A 20 5.00 -10.16 8.26
N PRO A 21 5.60 -9.11 7.69
CA PRO A 21 4.89 -8.19 6.81
C PRO A 21 4.58 -8.83 5.45
N PHE A 22 3.39 -8.56 4.93
CA PHE A 22 3.00 -8.90 3.56
C PHE A 22 2.32 -7.70 2.88
N ILE A 23 2.46 -7.66 1.57
CA ILE A 23 1.76 -6.73 0.67
C ILE A 23 1.14 -7.56 -0.44
N VAL A 24 -0.17 -7.40 -0.64
CA VAL A 24 -0.94 -7.98 -1.72
C VAL A 24 -1.29 -6.90 -2.73
N LEU A 25 -1.14 -7.18 -4.01
CA LEU A 25 -1.54 -6.29 -5.10
C LEU A 25 -2.52 -6.97 -6.05
N LYS A 26 -3.32 -6.14 -6.73
CA LYS A 26 -4.12 -6.61 -7.85
C LYS A 26 -3.23 -6.96 -9.05
N LYS A 27 -3.39 -8.20 -9.55
CA LYS A 27 -2.54 -8.81 -10.58
C LYS A 27 -2.66 -8.17 -11.96
N ASP A 28 -3.83 -7.67 -12.34
CA ASP A 28 -4.12 -7.18 -13.70
C ASP A 28 -3.78 -5.69 -13.92
N ARG A 29 -3.09 -5.05 -12.98
CA ARG A 29 -2.72 -3.63 -13.08
C ARG A 29 -1.43 -3.42 -13.89
N PRO A 30 -1.30 -2.29 -14.62
CA PRO A 30 -0.04 -1.89 -15.23
C PRO A 30 1.10 -1.84 -14.21
N ILE A 31 2.32 -2.19 -14.63
CA ILE A 31 3.49 -2.28 -13.73
C ILE A 31 3.74 -0.99 -12.91
N VAL A 32 3.53 0.17 -13.53
CA VAL A 32 3.66 1.47 -12.85
C VAL A 32 2.63 1.63 -11.74
N ARG A 33 1.37 1.22 -11.99
CA ARG A 33 0.31 1.25 -10.97
C ARG A 33 0.60 0.27 -9.84
N LYS A 34 1.05 -0.95 -10.16
CA LYS A 34 1.49 -1.92 -9.15
C LYS A 34 2.59 -1.36 -8.26
N ARG A 35 3.61 -0.73 -8.86
CA ARG A 35 4.73 -0.10 -8.12
C ARG A 35 4.22 1.00 -7.18
N LEU A 36 3.38 1.91 -7.66
CA LEU A 36 2.83 2.99 -6.84
C LEU A 36 2.01 2.43 -5.67
N THR A 37 1.15 1.44 -5.92
CA THR A 37 0.37 0.78 -4.86
C THR A 37 1.28 0.04 -3.88
N ALA A 38 2.33 -0.64 -4.36
CA ALA A 38 3.29 -1.33 -3.49
C ALA A 38 3.96 -0.37 -2.51
N LEU A 39 4.41 0.79 -3.00
CA LEU A 39 5.06 1.80 -2.19
C LEU A 39 4.08 2.45 -1.21
N HIS A 40 2.84 2.71 -1.64
CA HIS A 40 1.76 3.19 -0.78
C HIS A 40 1.53 2.24 0.40
N GLU A 41 1.33 0.95 0.12
CA GLU A 41 1.11 -0.09 1.14
C GLU A 41 2.34 -0.31 2.02
N PHE A 42 3.55 -0.19 1.45
CA PHE A 42 4.78 -0.28 2.22
C PHE A 42 4.87 0.81 3.29
N VAL A 43 4.47 2.05 2.98
CA VAL A 43 4.50 3.16 3.95
C VAL A 43 3.51 2.94 5.08
N HIS A 44 2.28 2.53 4.75
CA HIS A 44 1.26 2.16 5.76
C HIS A 44 1.81 1.15 6.78
N GLN A 45 2.62 0.21 6.30
CA GLN A 45 3.12 -0.88 7.11
C GLN A 45 4.44 -0.61 7.85
N SER A 46 5.34 0.15 7.23
CA SER A 46 6.76 0.19 7.63
C SER A 46 7.19 1.54 8.18
N VAL A 47 6.40 2.61 7.97
CA VAL A 47 6.73 3.95 8.43
C VAL A 47 5.89 4.32 9.64
N SER A 48 6.54 4.77 10.71
CA SER A 48 5.85 5.31 11.88
C SER A 48 5.42 6.75 11.62
N LEU A 49 4.18 6.92 11.17
CA LEU A 49 3.58 8.25 10.99
C LEU A 49 3.20 8.86 12.35
N LYS A 50 3.19 10.19 12.42
CA LYS A 50 2.84 10.92 13.64
C LYS A 50 1.45 10.54 14.14
N HIS A 51 1.33 10.26 15.44
CA HIS A 51 0.03 10.00 16.08
C HIS A 51 -0.89 11.22 15.96
N GLY A 52 -2.20 10.97 15.84
CA GLY A 52 -3.23 12.01 15.73
C GLY A 52 -3.45 12.56 14.32
N LEU A 53 -2.78 12.02 13.30
CA LEU A 53 -3.13 12.30 11.90
C LEU A 53 -4.49 11.70 11.56
N SER A 54 -5.29 12.44 10.79
CA SER A 54 -6.53 11.90 10.23
C SER A 54 -6.22 10.81 9.20
N LYS A 55 -7.17 9.88 8.99
CA LYS A 55 -7.05 8.86 7.95
C LYS A 55 -6.72 9.49 6.59
N THR A 56 -7.42 10.56 6.21
CA THR A 56 -7.17 11.29 4.96
C THR A 56 -5.75 11.83 4.86
N ALA A 57 -5.17 12.33 5.96
CA ALA A 57 -3.80 12.81 5.97
C ALA A 57 -2.78 11.67 5.80
N VAL A 58 -3.02 10.53 6.46
CA VAL A 58 -2.21 9.32 6.30
C VAL A 58 -2.24 8.83 4.85
N GLU A 59 -3.41 8.67 4.26
CA GLU A 59 -3.54 8.22 2.86
C GLU A 59 -2.79 9.15 1.89
N LYS A 60 -2.91 10.47 2.10
CA LYS A 60 -2.21 11.47 1.29
C LYS A 60 -0.69 11.36 1.42
N LEU A 61 -0.18 11.11 2.62
CA LEU A 61 1.26 10.93 2.85
C LEU A 61 1.77 9.64 2.19
N CYS A 62 1.07 8.52 2.35
CA CYS A 62 1.42 7.25 1.70
C CYS A 62 1.45 7.38 0.17
N HIS A 63 0.44 8.04 -0.42
CA HIS A 63 0.43 8.33 -1.85
C HIS A 63 1.57 9.26 -2.29
N THR A 64 1.83 10.32 -1.53
CA THR A 64 2.88 11.31 -1.85
C THR A 64 4.26 10.67 -1.80
N PHE A 65 4.52 9.85 -0.79
CA PHE A 65 5.76 9.08 -0.68
C PHE A 65 5.91 8.13 -1.88
N GLY A 66 4.88 7.37 -2.21
CA GLY A 66 4.91 6.45 -3.34
C GLY A 66 5.14 7.16 -4.69
N GLY A 67 4.67 8.40 -4.84
CA GLY A 67 4.90 9.21 -6.04
C GLY A 67 6.28 9.90 -6.11
N ALA A 68 6.99 10.03 -4.98
CA ALA A 68 8.31 10.67 -4.92
C ALA A 68 9.47 9.72 -5.23
N LEU A 69 9.23 8.40 -5.24
CA LEU A 69 10.20 7.35 -5.53
C LEU A 69 9.94 6.73 -6.90
#